data_AF-A0A357JI92-F1
#
_entry.id   AF-A0A357JI92-F1
#
_cell.length_a   1.000
_cell.length_b   1.000
_cell.length_c   1.000
_cell.angle_alpha   90.00
_cell.angle_beta   90.00
_cell.angle_gamma   90.00
#
_symmetry.space_group_name_H-M   'P 1'
#
loop_
_entity.id
_entity.type
_entity.pdbx_description
1 polymer ?
#
loop_
_entity_poly.entity_id
_entity_poly.type
_entity_poly.pdbx_seq_one_letter_code
_entity_poly.pdbx_strand_id
1 'polypeptide(L)'
;MDISLIPNIKHTDSNNFFLLAGPCAIESEEMAMRIAEKVISITDKLKIPYVFKGSFKKANRSRIDSFTGIGDEKALKILKKVGKTFNVPTVTDIHEAADATKAAEYVD
;
A
#
# COMPACT_ATOMS: atom_id res chain seq x y z
N MET A 1 -4.99 19.07 5.75
CA MET A 1 -3.81 18.31 5.27
C MET A 1 -3.78 18.48 3.77
N ASP A 2 -2.68 18.99 3.22
CA ASP A 2 -2.54 19.16 1.79
C ASP A 2 -2.02 17.85 1.18
N ILE A 3 -2.92 17.10 0.53
CA ILE A 3 -2.57 15.82 -0.09
C ILE A 3 -1.73 16.00 -1.35
N SER A 4 -1.65 17.21 -1.93
CA SER A 4 -0.80 17.47 -3.10
C SER A 4 0.70 17.32 -2.84
N LEU A 5 1.09 17.29 -1.56
CA LEU A 5 2.46 17.05 -1.12
C LEU A 5 2.87 15.57 -1.20
N ILE A 6 1.92 14.64 -1.36
CA ILE A 6 2.21 13.21 -1.48
C ILE A 6 2.71 12.94 -2.91
N PRO A 7 3.92 12.37 -3.11
CA PRO A 7 4.43 12.08 -4.44
C PRO A 7 3.49 11.16 -5.23
N ASN A 8 3.39 11.40 -6.55
CA ASN A 8 2.65 10.57 -7.50
C ASN A 8 1.13 10.41 -7.26
N ILE A 9 0.57 11.09 -6.25
CA ILE A 9 -0.87 11.07 -6.04
C ILE A 9 -1.59 11.84 -7.17
N LYS A 10 -2.66 11.26 -7.69
CA LYS A 10 -3.47 11.84 -8.77
C LYS A 10 -4.76 12.47 -8.24
N HIS A 11 -5.41 13.27 -9.07
CA HIS A 11 -6.76 13.83 -8.84
C HIS A 11 -6.91 14.70 -7.59
N THR A 12 -5.83 15.35 -7.13
CA THR A 12 -5.83 16.14 -5.89
C THR A 12 -6.76 17.36 -5.92
N ASP A 13 -7.17 17.78 -7.12
CA ASP A 13 -8.08 18.88 -7.40
C ASP A 13 -9.55 18.46 -7.55
N SER A 14 -9.88 17.16 -7.44
CA SER A 14 -11.21 16.64 -7.78
C SER A 14 -12.32 16.93 -6.77
N ASN A 15 -12.01 17.60 -5.65
CA ASN A 15 -12.90 17.83 -4.51
C ASN A 15 -13.58 16.55 -3.97
N ASN A 16 -12.96 15.39 -4.21
CA ASN A 16 -13.38 14.11 -3.64
C ASN A 16 -12.66 13.82 -2.32
N PHE A 17 -13.17 12.81 -1.60
CA PHE A 17 -12.43 12.18 -0.52
C PHE A 17 -11.15 11.49 -1.03
N PHE A 18 -10.21 11.26 -0.11
CA PHE A 18 -8.98 10.52 -0.37
C PHE A 18 -9.12 9.06 0.09
N LEU A 19 -8.64 8.12 -0.72
CA LEU A 19 -8.76 6.68 -0.46
C LEU A 19 -7.39 6.05 -0.16
N LEU A 20 -7.28 5.39 0.99
CA LEU A 20 -6.24 4.39 1.25
C LEU A 20 -6.89 3.01 1.19
N ALA A 21 -6.54 2.21 0.20
CA ALA A 21 -7.14 0.87 0.06
C ALA A 21 -6.20 -0.11 -0.61
N GLY A 22 -6.42 -1.39 -0.34
CA GLY A 22 -5.67 -2.51 -0.89
C GLY A 22 -5.90 -3.77 -0.04
N PRO A 23 -5.07 -4.80 -0.17
CA PRO A 23 -5.25 -6.03 0.59
C PRO A 23 -4.95 -5.83 2.08
N CYS A 24 -5.53 -6.70 2.91
CA CYS A 24 -5.25 -6.69 4.35
C CYS A 24 -3.77 -6.96 4.63
N ALA A 25 -3.18 -7.96 4.00
CA ALA A 25 -1.75 -8.27 4.05
C ALA A 25 -1.22 -8.56 2.64
N ILE A 26 0.08 -8.41 2.42
CA ILE A 26 0.70 -8.82 1.15
C ILE A 26 1.00 -10.33 1.21
N GLU A 27 0.28 -11.08 0.38
CA GLU A 27 0.33 -12.55 0.33
C GLU A 27 1.02 -13.08 -0.93
N SER A 28 0.92 -12.34 -2.04
CA SER A 28 1.65 -12.64 -3.28
C SER A 28 1.78 -11.40 -4.16
N GLU A 29 2.73 -11.44 -5.10
CA GLU A 29 2.88 -10.37 -6.09
C GLU A 29 1.65 -10.29 -7.01
N GLU A 30 1.20 -11.43 -7.54
CA GLU A 30 0.05 -11.48 -8.44
C GLU A 30 -1.20 -10.86 -7.81
N MET A 31 -1.48 -11.18 -6.53
CA MET A 31 -2.61 -10.61 -5.79
C MET A 31 -2.47 -9.10 -5.67
N ALA A 32 -1.30 -8.61 -5.24
CA ALA A 32 -1.08 -7.17 -5.04
C ALA A 32 -1.23 -6.40 -6.35
N MET A 33 -0.67 -6.92 -7.44
CA MET A 33 -0.75 -6.29 -8.76
C MET A 33 -2.18 -6.24 -9.30
N ARG A 34 -2.94 -7.35 -9.19
CA ARG A 34 -4.34 -7.41 -9.64
C ARG A 34 -5.24 -6.47 -8.85
N ILE A 35 -5.05 -6.38 -7.54
CA ILE A 35 -5.82 -5.45 -6.70
C ILE A 35 -5.47 -4.01 -7.06
N ALA A 36 -4.19 -3.68 -7.17
CA ALA A 36 -3.74 -2.33 -7.52
C ALA A 36 -4.33 -1.88 -8.87
N GLU A 37 -4.18 -2.68 -9.92
CA GLU A 37 -4.73 -2.41 -11.24
C GLU A 37 -6.24 -2.13 -11.18
N LYS A 38 -6.99 -2.99 -10.47
CA LYS A 38 -8.45 -2.86 -10.37
C LYS A 38 -8.87 -1.59 -9.65
N VAL A 39 -8.26 -1.30 -8.51
CA VAL A 39 -8.61 -0.11 -7.71
C VAL A 39 -8.21 1.16 -8.44
N ILE A 40 -7.02 1.21 -9.05
CA ILE A 40 -6.56 2.35 -9.83
C ILE A 40 -7.49 2.64 -11.00
N SER A 41 -7.92 1.62 -11.73
CA SER A 41 -8.90 1.78 -12.82
C SER A 41 -10.20 2.43 -12.34
N ILE A 42 -10.69 2.04 -11.16
CA ILE A 42 -11.90 2.62 -10.56
C ILE A 42 -11.66 4.06 -10.10
N THR A 43 -10.56 4.31 -9.36
CA THR A 43 -10.26 5.64 -8.82
C THR A 43 -9.92 6.64 -9.91
N ASP A 44 -9.26 6.22 -11.00
CA ASP A 44 -9.01 7.06 -12.16
C ASP A 44 -10.31 7.46 -12.87
N LYS A 45 -11.24 6.52 -13.05
CA LYS A 45 -12.56 6.81 -13.65
C LYS A 45 -13.38 7.80 -12.80
N LEU A 46 -13.31 7.66 -11.47
CA LEU A 46 -14.09 8.48 -10.53
C LEU A 46 -13.34 9.73 -10.07
N LYS A 47 -12.09 9.93 -10.52
CA LYS A 47 -11.19 11.01 -10.08
C LYS A 47 -11.04 11.04 -8.56
N ILE A 48 -10.77 9.90 -7.93
CA ILE A 48 -10.55 9.78 -6.48
C ILE A 48 -9.04 9.71 -6.21
N PRO A 49 -8.48 10.62 -5.40
CA PRO A 49 -7.10 10.49 -4.91
C PRO A 49 -6.90 9.16 -4.18
N TYR A 50 -5.81 8.46 -4.51
CA TYR A 50 -5.61 7.08 -4.07
C TYR A 50 -4.16 6.77 -3.65
N VAL A 51 -4.03 6.06 -2.52
CA VAL A 51 -2.81 5.39 -2.05
C VAL A 51 -3.08 3.90 -1.92
N PHE A 52 -2.18 3.08 -2.45
CA PHE A 52 -2.24 1.63 -2.29
C PHE A 52 -1.76 1.24 -0.89
N LYS A 53 -2.65 0.63 -0.10
CA LYS A 53 -2.33 0.16 1.26
C LYS A 53 -2.20 -1.36 1.31
N GLY A 54 -1.12 -1.85 1.91
CA GLY A 54 -0.98 -3.27 2.26
C GLY A 54 -0.07 -3.46 3.46
N SER A 55 -0.40 -4.39 4.36
CA SER A 55 0.46 -4.69 5.52
C SER A 55 1.53 -5.69 5.12
N PHE A 56 2.80 -5.41 5.41
CA PHE A 56 3.88 -6.37 5.14
C PHE A 56 3.92 -7.52 6.15
N LYS A 57 3.48 -7.28 7.39
CA LYS A 57 3.29 -8.28 8.44
C LYS A 57 2.04 -8.02 9.27
N LYS A 58 1.56 -9.05 9.97
CA LYS A 58 0.48 -8.98 10.96
C LYS A 58 1.03 -9.42 12.32
N ALA A 59 1.35 -8.47 13.19
CA ALA A 59 1.90 -8.74 14.53
C ALA A 59 0.81 -8.92 15.62
N ASN A 60 -0.46 -8.71 15.28
CA ASN A 60 -1.58 -8.66 16.23
C ASN A 60 -2.59 -9.81 16.03
N ARG A 61 -2.11 -11.00 15.66
CA ARG A 61 -2.97 -12.18 15.52
C ARG A 61 -3.34 -12.72 16.91
N SER A 62 -4.63 -13.00 17.13
CA SER A 62 -5.11 -13.58 18.39
C SER A 62 -4.64 -15.02 18.61
N ARG A 63 -4.31 -15.75 17.55
CA ARG A 63 -3.73 -17.10 17.60
C ARG A 63 -2.31 -17.09 17.06
N ILE A 64 -1.43 -17.87 17.69
CA ILE A 64 -0.01 -17.93 17.34
C ILE A 64 0.27 -18.67 16.02
N ASP A 65 -0.60 -19.62 15.64
CA ASP A 65 -0.51 -20.43 14.41
C ASP A 65 -1.15 -19.75 13.20
N SER A 66 -1.59 -18.51 13.37
CA SER A 66 -2.16 -17.71 12.30
C SER A 66 -1.11 -17.23 11.30
N PHE A 67 -1.51 -17.10 10.03
CA PHE A 67 -0.68 -16.46 9.01
C PHE A 67 -0.28 -15.03 9.40
N THR A 68 1.01 -14.72 9.38
CA THR A 68 1.53 -13.39 9.73
C THR A 68 2.10 -12.62 8.55
N GLY A 69 2.36 -13.27 7.42
CA GLY A 69 2.96 -12.65 6.23
C GLY A 69 3.85 -13.62 5.47
N ILE A 70 4.43 -13.14 4.38
CA ILE A 70 5.33 -13.91 3.51
C ILE A 70 6.82 -13.59 3.71
N GLY A 71 7.14 -12.89 4.80
CA GLY A 71 8.44 -12.31 5.10
C GLY A 71 8.52 -10.82 4.73
N ASP A 72 9.06 -10.02 5.65
CA ASP A 72 9.04 -8.55 5.58
C ASP A 72 9.62 -8.01 4.28
N GLU A 73 10.87 -8.37 3.96
CA GLU A 73 11.57 -7.86 2.78
C GLU A 73 10.85 -8.26 1.47
N LYS A 74 10.29 -9.47 1.42
CA LYS A 74 9.54 -9.96 0.26
C LYS A 74 8.27 -9.14 0.05
N ALA A 75 7.51 -8.92 1.11
CA ALA A 75 6.29 -8.12 1.05
C ALA A 75 6.56 -6.64 0.74
N LEU A 76 7.62 -6.05 1.32
CA LEU A 76 8.04 -4.68 1.05
C LEU A 76 8.54 -4.49 -0.39
N LYS A 77 9.29 -5.45 -0.95
CA LYS A 77 9.66 -5.43 -2.38
C LYS A 77 8.44 -5.44 -3.30
N ILE A 78 7.39 -6.17 -2.95
CA ILE A 78 6.14 -6.19 -3.71
C ILE A 78 5.44 -4.83 -3.64
N LEU A 79 5.36 -4.20 -2.45
CA LEU A 79 4.81 -2.84 -2.31
C LEU A 79 5.57 -1.83 -3.18
N LYS A 80 6.90 -1.83 -3.10
CA LYS A 80 7.76 -0.99 -3.96
C LYS A 80 7.51 -1.22 -5.45
N LYS A 81 7.29 -2.48 -5.84
CA LYS A 81 6.98 -2.85 -7.23
C LYS A 81 5.62 -2.30 -7.66
N VAL A 82 4.58 -2.44 -6.84
CA VAL A 82 3.25 -1.84 -7.10
C VAL A 82 3.37 -0.34 -7.33
N GLY A 83 4.04 0.38 -6.42
CA GLY A 83 4.20 1.83 -6.53
C GLY A 83 4.92 2.23 -7.82
N LYS A 84 6.02 1.54 -8.16
CA LYS A 84 6.76 1.77 -9.41
C LYS A 84 5.97 1.44 -10.67
N THR A 85 5.26 0.32 -10.70
CA THR A 85 4.57 -0.15 -11.91
C THR A 85 3.36 0.71 -12.24
N PHE A 86 2.58 1.13 -11.24
CA PHE A 86 1.36 1.89 -11.48
C PHE A 86 1.50 3.40 -11.23
N ASN A 87 2.69 3.85 -10.82
CA ASN A 87 2.96 5.22 -10.43
C ASN A 87 1.94 5.72 -9.39
N VAL A 88 1.80 4.96 -8.31
CA VAL A 88 0.86 5.20 -7.22
C VAL A 88 1.63 5.23 -5.89
N PRO A 89 1.33 6.16 -4.97
CA PRO A 89 1.92 6.12 -3.64
C PRO A 89 1.45 4.88 -2.86
N THR A 90 2.34 4.34 -2.02
CA THR A 90 2.12 3.12 -1.26
C THR A 90 2.34 3.34 0.23
N VAL A 91 1.58 2.64 1.08
CA VAL A 91 1.71 2.75 2.53
C VAL A 91 1.55 1.40 3.24
N THR A 92 2.27 1.25 4.34
CA THR A 92 2.23 0.06 5.21
C THR A 92 2.25 0.46 6.67
N ASP A 93 1.78 -0.44 7.54
CA ASP A 93 1.85 -0.31 9.00
C ASP A 93 3.16 -0.89 9.54
N ILE A 94 3.74 -0.21 10.51
CA ILE A 94 4.92 -0.65 11.26
C ILE A 94 4.51 -1.12 12.66
N HIS A 95 5.22 -2.11 13.21
CA HIS A 95 4.88 -2.69 14.52
C HIS A 95 5.99 -2.46 15.56
N GLU A 96 7.18 -2.03 15.11
CA GLU A 96 8.38 -1.84 15.91
C GLU A 96 9.18 -0.65 15.39
N ALA A 97 10.04 -0.04 16.21
CA ALA A 97 10.84 1.12 15.79
C ALA A 97 11.75 0.80 14.58
N ALA A 98 12.34 -0.40 14.53
CA ALA A 98 13.22 -0.82 13.44
C ALA A 98 12.48 -1.03 12.10
N ASP A 99 11.16 -1.24 12.14
CA ASP A 99 10.37 -1.34 10.91
C ASP A 99 10.26 0.00 10.18
N ALA A 100 10.40 1.13 10.88
CA ALA A 100 10.34 2.45 10.25
C ALA A 100 11.46 2.62 9.20
N THR A 101 12.71 2.35 9.60
CA THR A 101 13.86 2.40 8.68
C THR A 101 13.71 1.38 7.56
N LYS A 102 13.28 0.15 7.89
CA LYS A 102 13.07 -0.91 6.90
C LYS A 102 12.01 -0.54 5.87
N ALA A 103 10.83 -0.09 6.30
CA ALA A 103 9.71 0.23 5.42
C ALA A 103 10.00 1.47 4.56
N ALA A 104 10.65 2.49 5.10
CA ALA A 104 10.98 3.74 4.40
C ALA A 104 11.85 3.54 3.14
N GLU A 105 12.56 2.41 3.02
CA GLU A 105 13.30 2.07 1.79
C GLU A 105 12.39 1.61 0.63
N TYR A 106 11.13 1.29 0.90
CA TYR A 106 10.23 0.61 -0.04
C TYR A 106 8.89 1.30 -0.28
N VAL A 107 8.37 2.03 0.71
CA VAL A 107 7.07 2.72 0.66
C VAL A 107 7.24 4.22 0.87
N ASP A 108 6.20 4.99 0.58
CA ASP A 108 6.21 6.45 0.55
C ASP A 108 5.82 7.11 1.89
#